data_AF-Q8EWF2-F1
#
_entry.id   AF-Q8EWF2-F1
#
_cell.length_a   1.000
_cell.length_b   1.000
_cell.length_c   1.000
_cell.angle_alpha   90.00
_cell.angle_beta   90.00
_cell.angle_gamma   90.00
#
_symmetry.space_group_name_H-M   'P 1'
#
loop_
_entity.id
_entity.type
_entity.pdbx_description
1 polymer ?
#
loop_
_entity_poly.entity_id
_entity_poly.type
_entity_poly.pdbx_seq_one_letter_code
_entity_poly.pdbx_strand_id
1 'polypeptide(L)'
;MGLFLLVIFILLAIMVGLTIHEIGHFVFAKLFKVNVKEFAIGIGPKIYSKQFTNIKFSINLLPIMAFVRIDSKKSLQVFGELRDEYQKEADEYYLQHKEILDGCEKYITIEKNGQLRKQSTWHVRAKYNSYLKKIDKYANFSRKIDGTLIIDEVPKWQQLIIYFGGIFFNLILFGLFYLIQVTALNNNSNPFIQIGDSFLTILKNMVFYNAWTTGPKAPGTSFGSVAEVGGARWNKFQPITTSNS
;
A
#
# COMPACT_ATOMS: atom_id res chain seq x y z
N MET A 1 -16.93 23.40 11.24
CA MET A 1 -16.85 23.37 9.77
C MET A 1 -15.42 23.34 9.24
N GLY A 2 -14.50 24.23 9.67
CA GLY A 2 -13.12 24.27 9.14
C GLY A 2 -12.28 22.99 9.31
N LEU A 3 -12.32 22.36 10.49
CA LEU A 3 -11.56 21.12 10.76
C LEU A 3 -11.98 19.96 9.84
N PHE A 4 -13.29 19.81 9.61
CA PHE A 4 -13.83 18.74 8.76
C PHE A 4 -13.37 18.90 7.30
N LEU A 5 -13.43 20.12 6.77
CA LEU A 5 -12.94 20.42 5.42
C LEU A 5 -11.43 20.20 5.28
N LEU A 6 -10.65 20.59 6.30
CA LEU A 6 -9.20 20.34 6.34
C LEU A 6 -8.88 18.84 6.26
N VAL A 7 -9.58 18.02 7.04
CA VAL A 7 -9.37 16.56 7.04
C VAL A 7 -9.71 15.96 5.68
N ILE A 8 -10.81 16.36 5.05
CA ILE A 8 -11.17 15.90 3.70
C ILE A 8 -10.10 16.27 2.69
N PHE A 9 -9.60 17.51 2.76
CA PHE A 9 -8.55 18.00 1.86
C PHE A 9 -7.26 17.19 2.00
N ILE A 10 -6.84 16.92 3.24
CA ILE A 10 -5.65 16.09 3.51
C ILE A 10 -5.82 14.67 2.97
N LEU A 11 -6.96 14.03 3.22
CA LEU A 11 -7.25 12.69 2.71
C LEU A 11 -7.23 12.64 1.18
N LEU A 12 -7.80 13.66 0.53
CA LEU A 12 -7.80 13.77 -0.93
C LEU A 12 -6.36 13.94 -1.46
N ALA A 13 -5.57 14.81 -0.85
CA ALA A 13 -4.18 15.05 -1.24
C ALA A 13 -3.32 13.78 -1.12
N ILE A 14 -3.48 13.03 -0.03
CA ILE A 14 -2.81 11.73 0.16
C ILE A 14 -3.24 10.75 -0.93
N MET A 15 -4.55 10.65 -1.20
CA MET A 15 -5.05 9.72 -2.21
C MET A 15 -4.50 10.06 -3.61
N VAL A 16 -4.46 11.34 -3.97
CA VAL A 16 -3.90 11.81 -5.24
C VAL A 16 -2.41 11.50 -5.33
N GLY A 17 -1.64 11.82 -4.28
CA GLY A 17 -0.20 11.54 -4.25
C GLY A 17 0.12 10.05 -4.38
N LEU A 18 -0.57 9.19 -3.64
CA LEU A 18 -0.41 7.74 -3.73
C LEU A 18 -0.81 7.20 -5.10
N THR A 19 -1.90 7.71 -5.67
CA THR A 19 -2.34 7.30 -7.01
C THR A 19 -1.29 7.67 -8.06
N ILE A 20 -0.72 8.88 -7.98
CA ILE A 20 0.32 9.34 -8.92
C ILE A 20 1.62 8.53 -8.76
N HIS A 21 1.99 8.18 -7.52
CA HIS A 21 3.10 7.28 -7.25
C HIS A 21 2.94 5.93 -7.98
N GLU A 22 1.78 5.30 -7.81
CA GLU A 22 1.48 4.02 -8.45
C GLU A 22 1.34 4.15 -9.98
N ILE A 23 0.85 5.29 -10.47
CA ILE A 23 0.85 5.60 -11.92
C ILE A 23 2.28 5.59 -12.46
N GLY A 24 3.26 6.11 -11.71
CA GLY A 24 4.66 6.06 -12.13
C GLY A 24 5.15 4.62 -12.36
N HIS A 25 4.93 3.73 -11.40
CA HIS A 25 5.24 2.30 -11.56
C HIS A 25 4.50 1.68 -12.76
N PHE A 26 3.21 1.99 -12.90
CA PHE A 26 2.37 1.48 -13.98
C PHE A 26 2.86 1.92 -15.37
N VAL A 27 3.17 3.20 -15.54
CA VAL A 27 3.59 3.79 -16.82
C VAL A 27 4.90 3.15 -17.28
N PHE A 28 5.91 3.05 -16.41
CA PHE A 28 7.17 2.41 -16.77
C PHE A 28 7.03 0.91 -17.00
N ALA A 29 6.21 0.21 -16.22
CA ALA A 29 5.93 -1.20 -16.45
C ALA A 29 5.32 -1.42 -17.86
N LYS A 30 4.36 -0.57 -18.27
CA LYS A 30 3.78 -0.64 -19.61
C LYS A 30 4.74 -0.24 -20.71
N LEU A 31 5.60 0.74 -20.47
CA LEU A 31 6.63 1.16 -21.41
C LEU A 31 7.60 0.01 -21.75
N PHE A 32 7.98 -0.78 -20.74
CA PHE A 32 8.86 -1.94 -20.92
C PHE A 32 8.11 -3.25 -21.24
N LYS A 33 6.82 -3.17 -21.60
CA LYS A 33 5.97 -4.34 -21.94
C LYS A 33 5.86 -5.38 -20.82
N VAL A 34 6.05 -4.95 -19.57
CA VAL A 34 5.87 -5.79 -18.39
C VAL A 34 4.37 -5.97 -18.12
N ASN A 35 3.97 -7.19 -17.78
CA ASN A 35 2.58 -7.48 -17.46
C ASN A 35 2.14 -6.80 -16.16
N VAL A 36 0.96 -6.21 -16.19
CA VAL A 36 0.32 -5.62 -15.01
C VAL A 36 -1.07 -6.20 -14.91
N LYS A 37 -1.37 -6.89 -13.81
CA LYS A 37 -2.64 -7.58 -13.60
C LYS A 37 -3.71 -6.66 -13.03
N GLU A 38 -3.34 -5.81 -12.08
CA GLU A 38 -4.29 -4.97 -11.36
C GLU A 38 -3.65 -3.63 -11.02
N PHE A 39 -4.40 -2.56 -11.25
CA PHE A 39 -4.14 -1.22 -10.74
C PHE A 39 -5.30 -0.87 -9.82
N ALA A 40 -5.01 -0.70 -8.53
CA ALA A 40 -6.02 -0.48 -7.52
C ALA A 40 -5.77 0.83 -6.77
N ILE A 41 -6.82 1.61 -6.59
CA ILE A 41 -6.83 2.78 -5.73
C ILE A 41 -7.64 2.42 -4.49
N GLY A 42 -7.02 2.57 -3.32
CA GLY A 42 -7.61 2.25 -2.03
C GLY A 42 -7.42 0.80 -1.58
N ILE A 43 -7.88 0.52 -0.36
CA ILE A 43 -7.95 -0.82 0.24
C ILE A 43 -9.38 -1.16 0.67
N GLY A 44 -9.63 -2.45 0.90
CA GLY A 44 -10.91 -2.94 1.40
C GLY A 44 -11.91 -3.30 0.30
N PRO A 45 -13.22 -3.24 0.59
CA PRO A 45 -14.26 -3.67 -0.35
C PRO A 45 -14.23 -2.82 -1.62
N LYS A 46 -14.42 -3.50 -2.76
CA LYS A 46 -14.39 -2.87 -4.08
C LYS A 46 -15.69 -2.11 -4.30
N ILE A 47 -15.60 -0.79 -4.48
CA ILE A 47 -16.76 0.03 -4.89
C ILE A 47 -16.99 -0.19 -6.37
N TYR A 48 -15.92 -0.13 -7.15
CA TYR A 48 -15.97 -0.24 -8.60
C TYR A 48 -14.78 -1.03 -9.11
N SER A 49 -15.00 -1.86 -10.13
CA SER A 49 -13.91 -2.51 -10.85
C SER A 49 -14.27 -2.71 -12.30
N LYS A 50 -13.33 -2.40 -13.19
CA LYS A 50 -13.45 -2.56 -14.63
C LYS A 50 -12.25 -3.30 -15.17
N GLN A 51 -12.49 -4.33 -15.97
CA GLN A 51 -11.43 -5.00 -16.73
C GLN A 51 -11.21 -4.21 -18.03
N PHE A 52 -9.99 -3.73 -18.25
CA PHE A 52 -9.60 -3.08 -19.50
C PHE A 52 -8.50 -3.89 -20.16
N THR A 53 -8.84 -4.55 -21.27
CA THR A 53 -7.97 -5.53 -21.94
C THR A 53 -7.49 -6.58 -20.92
N ASN A 54 -6.23 -6.54 -20.51
CA ASN A 54 -5.63 -7.50 -19.58
C ASN A 54 -5.45 -6.97 -18.15
N ILE A 55 -5.77 -5.70 -17.91
CA ILE A 55 -5.53 -5.01 -16.64
C ILE A 55 -6.86 -4.81 -15.92
N LYS A 56 -6.90 -5.15 -14.64
CA LYS A 56 -8.03 -4.86 -13.78
C LYS A 56 -7.83 -3.50 -13.12
N PHE A 57 -8.70 -2.55 -13.39
CA PHE A 57 -8.77 -1.31 -12.63
C PHE A 57 -9.78 -1.48 -11.49
N SER A 58 -9.40 -1.13 -10.28
CA SER A 58 -10.29 -1.19 -9.12
C SER A 58 -10.18 0.07 -8.26
N ILE A 59 -11.34 0.48 -7.73
CA ILE A 59 -11.48 1.56 -6.77
C ILE A 59 -12.13 0.95 -5.54
N ASN A 60 -11.42 1.04 -4.42
CA ASN A 60 -11.79 0.46 -3.15
C ASN A 60 -12.24 1.56 -2.18
N LEU A 61 -13.00 1.17 -1.16
CA LEU A 61 -13.65 2.11 -0.25
C LEU A 61 -12.71 3.04 0.52
N LEU A 62 -11.56 2.52 0.97
CA LEU A 62 -10.67 3.28 1.83
C LEU A 62 -9.52 3.90 1.02
N PRO A 63 -9.40 5.23 0.95
CA PRO A 63 -8.41 5.93 0.11
C PRO A 63 -6.99 5.99 0.71
N ILE A 64 -6.62 5.02 1.57
CA ILE A 64 -5.42 5.08 2.41
C ILE A 64 -4.16 4.58 1.68
N MET A 65 -4.34 3.81 0.61
CA MET A 65 -3.24 3.18 -0.13
C MET A 65 -3.61 3.04 -1.61
N ALA A 66 -2.65 2.86 -2.50
CA ALA A 66 -2.88 2.39 -3.85
C ALA A 66 -1.83 1.30 -4.15
N PHE A 67 -2.06 0.45 -5.15
CA PHE A 67 -1.06 -0.53 -5.55
C PHE A 67 -1.16 -0.93 -7.02
N VAL A 68 0.00 -1.24 -7.60
CA VAL A 68 0.12 -1.94 -8.89
C VAL A 68 0.59 -3.37 -8.68
N ARG A 69 -0.17 -4.33 -9.22
CA ARG A 69 0.23 -5.76 -9.25
C ARG A 69 1.00 -6.06 -10.52
N ILE A 70 2.32 -6.12 -10.38
CA ILE A 70 3.26 -6.53 -11.42
C ILE A 70 3.63 -7.99 -11.18
N ASP A 71 3.62 -8.80 -12.24
CA ASP A 71 4.00 -10.21 -12.12
C ASP A 71 5.52 -10.34 -11.95
N SER A 72 5.92 -11.24 -11.05
CA SER A 72 7.31 -11.67 -10.84
C SER A 72 7.44 -13.18 -10.88
N LYS A 73 8.61 -13.70 -11.23
CA LYS A 73 8.94 -15.12 -11.23
C LYS A 73 8.72 -15.73 -9.84
N LYS A 74 9.06 -15.00 -8.79
CA LYS A 74 8.78 -15.41 -7.40
C LYS A 74 7.29 -15.61 -7.18
N SER A 75 6.46 -14.66 -7.64
CA SER A 75 5.00 -14.82 -7.50
C SER A 75 4.50 -16.06 -8.24
N LEU A 76 5.03 -16.36 -9.42
CA LEU A 76 4.64 -17.53 -10.21
C LEU A 76 5.04 -18.85 -9.57
N GLN A 77 6.23 -18.93 -9.01
CA GLN A 77 6.67 -20.11 -8.26
C GLN A 77 5.72 -20.39 -7.08
N VAL A 78 5.40 -19.35 -6.29
CA VAL A 78 4.46 -19.47 -5.18
C VAL A 78 3.08 -19.94 -5.64
N PHE A 79 2.57 -19.43 -6.77
CA PHE A 79 1.28 -19.89 -7.30
C PHE A 79 1.33 -21.33 -7.82
N GLY A 80 2.46 -21.77 -8.38
CA GLY A 80 2.68 -23.16 -8.78
C GLY A 80 2.66 -24.09 -7.58
N GLU A 81 3.42 -23.75 -6.53
CA GLU A 81 3.47 -24.52 -5.28
C GLU A 81 2.09 -24.62 -4.62
N LEU A 82 1.36 -23.50 -4.50
CA LEU A 82 0.01 -23.49 -3.95
C LEU A 82 -0.97 -24.34 -4.78
N ARG A 83 -0.85 -24.31 -6.12
CA ARG A 83 -1.69 -25.14 -7.00
C ARG A 83 -1.45 -26.61 -6.72
N ASP A 84 -0.18 -27.01 -6.63
CA ASP A 84 0.20 -28.41 -6.44
C ASP A 84 -0.20 -28.91 -5.03
N GLU A 85 -0.13 -28.04 -4.02
CA GLU A 85 -0.66 -28.29 -2.67
C GLU A 85 -2.18 -28.51 -2.70
N TYR A 86 -2.95 -27.59 -3.32
CA TYR A 86 -4.40 -27.76 -3.43
C TYR A 86 -4.81 -28.96 -4.29
N GLN A 87 -4.01 -29.33 -5.29
CA GLN A 87 -4.25 -30.52 -6.10
C GLN A 87 -4.14 -31.78 -5.24
N LYS A 88 -3.08 -31.90 -4.43
CA LYS A 88 -2.92 -33.02 -3.49
C LYS A 88 -4.09 -33.11 -2.51
N GLU A 89 -4.46 -31.99 -1.90
CA GLU A 89 -5.62 -31.95 -0.99
C GLU A 89 -6.92 -32.37 -1.69
N ALA A 90 -7.12 -31.95 -2.94
CA ALA A 90 -8.30 -32.31 -3.72
C ALA A 90 -8.33 -33.81 -4.05
N ASP A 91 -7.20 -34.38 -4.45
CA ASP A 91 -7.07 -35.79 -4.81
C ASP A 91 -7.27 -36.71 -3.59
N GLU A 92 -6.67 -36.35 -2.45
CA GLU A 92 -6.90 -37.04 -1.17
C GLU A 92 -8.38 -36.96 -0.75
N TYR A 93 -8.99 -35.78 -0.85
CA TYR A 93 -10.40 -35.59 -0.53
C TYR A 93 -11.32 -36.38 -1.47
N TYR A 94 -10.98 -36.44 -2.76
CA TYR A 94 -11.70 -37.20 -3.77
C TYR A 94 -11.65 -38.70 -3.46
N LEU A 95 -10.46 -39.25 -3.18
CA LEU A 95 -10.31 -40.65 -2.82
C LEU A 95 -11.10 -41.02 -1.56
N GLN A 96 -11.10 -40.16 -0.55
CA GLN A 96 -11.87 -40.37 0.68
C GLN A 96 -13.40 -40.39 0.44
N HIS A 97 -13.89 -39.65 -0.56
CA HIS A 97 -15.33 -39.48 -0.81
C HIS A 97 -15.78 -39.95 -2.19
N LYS A 98 -15.01 -40.85 -2.81
CA LYS A 98 -15.15 -41.25 -4.21
C LYS A 98 -16.57 -41.68 -4.57
N GLU A 99 -17.15 -42.57 -3.76
CA GLU A 99 -18.51 -43.09 -3.98
C GLU A 99 -19.58 -41.97 -4.03
N ILE A 100 -19.44 -40.94 -3.19
CA ILE A 100 -20.37 -39.81 -3.10
C ILE A 100 -20.19 -38.84 -4.28
N LEU A 101 -18.94 -38.62 -4.67
CA LEU A 101 -18.57 -37.68 -5.74
C LEU A 101 -18.88 -38.24 -7.13
N ASP A 102 -18.66 -39.54 -7.34
CA ASP A 102 -18.95 -40.24 -8.60
C ASP A 102 -20.44 -40.58 -8.74
N GLY A 103 -21.17 -40.75 -7.64
CA GLY A 103 -22.60 -41.04 -7.66
C GLY A 103 -23.45 -39.88 -8.19
N CYS A 104 -24.73 -40.12 -8.48
CA CYS A 104 -25.70 -39.06 -8.81
C CYS A 104 -26.65 -38.72 -7.64
N GLU A 105 -26.45 -39.37 -6.48
CA GLU A 105 -27.36 -39.28 -5.35
C GLU A 105 -27.28 -37.92 -4.64
N LYS A 106 -28.45 -37.31 -4.41
CA LYS A 106 -28.57 -36.07 -3.62
C LYS A 106 -28.44 -36.31 -2.12
N TYR A 107 -28.78 -37.51 -1.66
CA TYR A 107 -28.82 -37.87 -0.26
C TYR A 107 -28.25 -39.27 -0.06
N ILE A 108 -27.44 -39.44 0.97
CA ILE A 108 -26.96 -40.75 1.45
C ILE A 108 -27.61 -41.05 2.80
N THR A 109 -27.85 -42.33 3.07
CA THR A 109 -28.33 -42.78 4.38
C THR A 109 -27.13 -43.15 5.22
N ILE A 110 -26.94 -42.47 6.35
CA ILE A 110 -25.88 -42.76 7.31
C ILE A 110 -26.50 -43.14 8.65
N GLU A 111 -25.95 -44.17 9.26
CA GLU A 111 -26.31 -44.57 10.62
C GLU A 111 -25.47 -43.76 11.62
N LYS A 112 -26.14 -43.07 12.54
CA LYS A 112 -25.50 -42.39 13.68
C LYS A 112 -26.23 -42.78 14.95
N ASN A 113 -25.50 -43.34 15.92
CA ASN A 113 -26.03 -43.77 17.21
C ASN A 113 -27.24 -44.73 17.09
N GLY A 114 -27.17 -45.70 16.17
CA GLY A 114 -28.25 -46.66 15.94
C GLY A 114 -29.49 -46.10 15.23
N GLN A 115 -29.44 -44.86 14.72
CA GLN A 115 -30.52 -44.25 13.92
C GLN A 115 -30.05 -43.97 12.50
N LEU A 116 -30.86 -44.40 11.52
CA LEU A 116 -30.67 -44.06 10.11
C LEU A 116 -31.11 -42.62 9.84
N ARG A 117 -30.21 -41.80 9.31
CA ARG A 117 -30.48 -40.41 8.91
C ARG A 117 -30.08 -40.18 7.47
N LYS A 118 -30.92 -39.46 6.71
CA LYS A 118 -30.56 -38.98 5.37
C LYS A 118 -29.70 -37.72 5.51
N GLN A 119 -28.50 -37.73 4.93
CA GLN A 119 -27.62 -36.58 4.85
C GLN A 119 -27.40 -36.16 3.40
N SER A 120 -27.37 -34.85 3.13
CA SER A 120 -27.13 -34.33 1.79
C SER A 120 -25.68 -34.50 1.36
N THR A 121 -25.48 -34.92 0.10
CA THR A 121 -24.14 -35.04 -0.52
C THR A 121 -23.57 -33.68 -0.94
N TRP A 122 -24.39 -32.63 -0.88
CA TRP A 122 -24.03 -31.28 -1.30
C TRP A 122 -22.79 -30.74 -0.59
N HIS A 123 -22.64 -30.97 0.72
CA HIS A 123 -21.50 -30.45 1.48
C HIS A 123 -20.16 -31.01 0.98
N VAL A 124 -20.15 -32.30 0.62
CA VAL A 124 -18.97 -32.99 0.09
C VAL A 124 -18.62 -32.42 -1.30
N ARG A 125 -19.61 -32.33 -2.18
CA ARG A 125 -19.43 -31.77 -3.53
C ARG A 125 -19.03 -30.30 -3.50
N ALA A 126 -19.63 -29.50 -2.63
CA ALA A 126 -19.33 -28.09 -2.47
C ALA A 126 -17.88 -27.89 -2.00
N LYS A 127 -17.40 -28.73 -1.07
CA LYS A 127 -16.02 -28.69 -0.61
C LYS A 127 -15.05 -29.11 -1.72
N TYR A 128 -15.32 -30.21 -2.43
CA TYR A 128 -14.49 -30.63 -3.57
C TYR A 128 -14.44 -29.57 -4.69
N ASN A 129 -15.59 -29.02 -5.07
CA ASN A 129 -15.66 -27.93 -6.05
C ASN A 129 -14.95 -26.66 -5.58
N SER A 130 -14.86 -26.42 -4.28
CA SER A 130 -14.06 -25.32 -3.71
C SER A 130 -12.57 -25.51 -4.01
N TYR A 131 -12.05 -26.74 -3.87
CA TYR A 131 -10.67 -27.05 -4.25
C TYR A 131 -10.44 -26.88 -5.75
N LEU A 132 -11.30 -27.44 -6.59
CA LEU A 132 -11.21 -27.29 -8.05
C LEU A 132 -11.20 -25.83 -8.49
N LYS A 133 -12.05 -24.98 -7.88
CA LYS A 133 -12.06 -23.54 -8.14
C LYS A 133 -10.73 -22.86 -7.78
N LYS A 134 -10.08 -23.28 -6.70
CA LYS A 134 -8.76 -22.75 -6.32
C LYS A 134 -7.68 -23.21 -7.29
N ILE A 135 -7.66 -24.49 -7.64
CA ILE A 135 -6.71 -25.08 -8.60
C ILE A 135 -6.82 -24.36 -9.94
N ASP A 136 -8.03 -24.25 -10.49
CA ASP A 136 -8.28 -23.57 -11.76
C ASP A 136 -7.88 -22.08 -11.69
N LYS A 137 -8.17 -21.41 -10.58
CA LYS A 137 -7.75 -20.02 -10.35
C LYS A 137 -6.23 -19.85 -10.43
N TYR A 138 -5.44 -20.73 -9.81
CA TYR A 138 -3.98 -20.66 -9.84
C TYR A 138 -3.38 -21.16 -11.17
N ALA A 139 -4.01 -22.14 -11.82
CA ALA A 139 -3.62 -22.61 -13.15
C ALA A 139 -3.82 -21.53 -14.23
N ASN A 140 -4.97 -20.87 -14.23
CA ASN A 140 -5.27 -19.77 -15.16
C ASN A 140 -4.38 -18.54 -14.93
N PHE A 141 -3.86 -18.35 -13.71
CA PHE A 141 -2.91 -17.29 -13.41
C PHE A 141 -1.61 -17.46 -14.21
N SER A 142 -1.09 -18.68 -14.28
CA SER A 142 0.14 -19.03 -14.99
C SER A 142 0.01 -18.93 -16.51
N ARG A 143 -1.16 -19.32 -17.07
CA ARG A 143 -1.45 -19.25 -18.51
C ARG A 143 -1.58 -17.83 -19.06
N LYS A 144 -2.00 -16.85 -18.24
CA LYS A 144 -2.28 -15.47 -18.68
C LYS A 144 -1.01 -14.61 -18.84
N ILE A 145 0.15 -15.23 -19.07
CA ILE A 145 1.45 -14.58 -19.24
C ILE A 145 1.90 -14.63 -20.70
N ASP A 146 1.33 -15.54 -21.50
CA ASP A 146 1.67 -15.79 -22.89
C ASP A 146 1.60 -14.49 -23.72
N GLY A 147 2.78 -13.87 -23.96
CA GLY A 147 2.96 -12.67 -24.77
C GLY A 147 3.38 -11.40 -24.02
N THR A 148 3.48 -11.39 -22.69
CA THR A 148 3.93 -10.23 -21.90
C THR A 148 5.09 -10.59 -20.98
N LEU A 149 6.05 -9.68 -20.83
CA LEU A 149 7.24 -9.94 -20.02
C LEU A 149 6.91 -9.91 -18.53
N ILE A 150 7.55 -10.80 -17.78
CA ILE A 150 7.58 -10.75 -16.32
C ILE A 150 8.66 -9.72 -15.92
N ILE A 151 8.53 -9.09 -14.74
CA ILE A 151 9.52 -8.08 -14.30
C ILE A 151 10.96 -8.64 -14.26
N ASP A 152 11.13 -9.94 -14.02
CA ASP A 152 12.44 -10.59 -13.95
C ASP A 152 13.09 -10.84 -15.32
N GLU A 153 12.31 -10.77 -16.40
CA GLU A 153 12.79 -10.98 -17.77
C GLU A 153 13.36 -9.69 -18.40
N VAL A 154 12.96 -8.53 -17.88
CA VAL A 154 13.51 -7.25 -18.33
C VAL A 154 14.90 -6.99 -17.71
N PRO A 155 15.81 -6.32 -18.44
CA PRO A 155 17.10 -5.90 -17.91
C PRO A 155 16.98 -5.19 -16.56
N LYS A 156 17.94 -5.42 -15.65
CA LYS A 156 17.94 -4.84 -14.29
C LYS A 156 17.80 -3.32 -14.26
N TRP A 157 18.36 -2.63 -15.25
CA TRP A 157 18.24 -1.16 -15.34
C TRP A 157 16.81 -0.71 -15.68
N GLN A 158 16.04 -1.50 -16.45
CA GLN A 158 14.61 -1.23 -16.69
C GLN A 158 13.79 -1.52 -15.43
N GLN A 159 14.10 -2.60 -14.71
CA GLN A 159 13.49 -2.87 -13.40
C GLN A 159 13.72 -1.70 -12.44
N LEU A 160 14.95 -1.19 -12.41
CA LEU A 160 15.30 -0.02 -11.61
C LEU A 160 14.42 1.18 -11.96
N ILE A 161 14.25 1.48 -13.26
CA ILE A 161 13.35 2.58 -13.69
C ILE A 161 11.91 2.33 -13.24
N ILE A 162 11.41 1.09 -13.31
CA ILE A 162 10.09 0.76 -12.80
C ILE A 162 10.00 1.04 -11.30
N TYR A 163 10.97 0.60 -10.49
CA TYR A 163 10.99 0.83 -9.04
C TYR A 163 11.18 2.30 -8.66
N PHE A 164 11.91 3.08 -9.43
CA PHE A 164 12.05 4.52 -9.21
C PHE A 164 10.89 5.33 -9.78
N GLY A 165 10.04 4.71 -10.60
CA GLY A 165 8.94 5.34 -11.30
C GLY A 165 8.01 6.13 -10.38
N GLY A 166 7.61 5.56 -9.25
CA GLY A 166 6.75 6.25 -8.30
C GLY A 166 7.40 7.45 -7.64
N ILE A 167 8.68 7.37 -7.31
CA ILE A 167 9.45 8.50 -6.75
C ILE A 167 9.55 9.61 -7.80
N PHE A 168 9.88 9.26 -9.03
CA PHE A 168 9.99 10.20 -10.15
C PHE A 168 8.68 10.97 -10.39
N PHE A 169 7.54 10.27 -10.43
CA PHE A 169 6.24 10.93 -10.61
C PHE A 169 5.84 11.80 -9.42
N ASN A 170 6.21 11.43 -8.20
CA ASN A 170 6.00 12.28 -7.02
C ASN A 170 6.85 13.56 -7.09
N LEU A 171 8.08 13.50 -7.60
CA LEU A 171 8.92 14.69 -7.81
C LEU A 171 8.30 15.62 -8.86
N ILE A 172 7.76 15.06 -9.94
CA ILE A 172 7.01 15.83 -10.95
C ILE A 172 5.80 16.50 -10.30
N LEU A 173 5.01 15.75 -9.53
CA LEU A 173 3.85 16.29 -8.83
C LEU A 173 4.22 17.43 -7.88
N PHE A 174 5.29 17.26 -7.11
CA PHE A 174 5.81 18.28 -6.22
C PHE A 174 6.29 19.53 -6.99
N GLY A 175 7.01 19.34 -8.09
CA GLY A 175 7.45 20.44 -8.96
C GLY A 175 6.27 21.20 -9.57
N LEU A 176 5.22 20.49 -10.01
CA LEU A 176 4.01 21.10 -10.53
C LEU A 176 3.25 21.89 -9.46
N PHE A 177 3.13 21.31 -8.25
CA PHE A 177 2.53 22.02 -7.12
C PHE A 177 3.32 23.27 -6.74
N TYR A 178 4.65 23.18 -6.75
CA TYR A 178 5.53 24.33 -6.53
C TYR A 178 5.33 25.43 -7.58
N LEU A 179 5.28 25.07 -8.86
CA LEU A 179 5.04 26.05 -9.94
C LEU A 179 3.67 26.72 -9.79
N ILE A 180 2.63 25.95 -9.45
CA ILE A 180 1.30 26.50 -9.16
C ILE A 180 1.39 27.48 -7.99
N GLN A 181 2.08 27.14 -6.90
CA GLN A 181 2.22 28.03 -5.75
C GLN A 181 2.99 29.31 -6.09
N VAL A 182 4.10 29.22 -6.85
CA VAL A 182 4.87 30.40 -7.29
C VAL A 182 4.03 31.32 -8.17
N THR A 183 3.30 30.74 -9.13
CA THR A 183 2.47 31.51 -10.07
C THR A 183 1.20 32.07 -9.43
N ALA A 184 0.58 31.32 -8.51
CA ALA A 184 -0.66 31.72 -7.84
C ALA A 184 -0.43 32.70 -6.68
N LEU A 185 0.71 32.62 -5.98
CA LEU A 185 0.94 33.44 -4.79
C LEU A 185 1.64 34.77 -5.06
N ASN A 186 2.19 35.00 -6.27
CA ASN A 186 2.87 36.24 -6.71
C ASN A 186 3.47 37.09 -5.56
N ASN A 187 4.21 36.43 -4.68
CA ASN A 187 4.78 37.03 -3.48
C ASN A 187 6.26 36.69 -3.45
N ASN A 188 7.06 37.71 -3.15
CA ASN A 188 8.52 37.72 -3.20
C ASN A 188 9.22 36.78 -2.18
N SER A 189 8.49 35.88 -1.54
CA SER A 189 8.97 34.98 -0.50
C SER A 189 9.12 33.56 -1.02
N ASN A 190 10.31 32.98 -0.87
CA ASN A 190 10.64 31.62 -1.29
C ASN A 190 9.63 30.59 -0.72
N PRO A 191 8.89 29.86 -1.57
CA PRO A 191 7.84 28.93 -1.11
C PRO A 191 8.35 27.83 -0.18
N PHE A 192 9.62 27.42 -0.35
CA PHE A 192 10.27 26.42 0.48
C PHE A 192 10.43 26.86 1.94
N ILE A 193 10.74 28.13 2.18
CA ILE A 193 10.88 28.67 3.53
C ILE A 193 9.50 28.69 4.20
N GLN A 194 8.47 29.11 3.47
CA GLN A 194 7.10 29.19 3.99
C GLN A 194 6.48 27.81 4.29
N ILE A 195 6.71 26.81 3.45
CA ILE A 195 6.27 25.42 3.71
C ILE A 195 7.06 24.84 4.89
N GLY A 196 8.38 25.08 4.95
CA GLY A 196 9.22 24.69 6.08
C GLY A 196 8.71 25.27 7.40
N ASP A 197 8.42 26.58 7.42
CA ASP A 197 7.90 27.29 8.58
C ASP A 197 6.50 26.82 8.97
N SER A 198 5.62 26.55 8.00
CA SER A 198 4.28 26.02 8.22
C SER A 198 4.31 24.60 8.79
N PHE A 199 5.18 23.73 8.25
CA PHE A 199 5.35 22.36 8.73
C PHE A 199 5.97 22.33 10.13
N LEU A 200 6.98 23.16 10.39
CA LEU A 200 7.58 23.32 11.71
C LEU A 200 6.57 23.88 12.73
N THR A 201 5.70 24.79 12.32
CA THR A 201 4.63 25.33 13.17
C THR A 201 3.58 24.27 13.48
N ILE A 202 3.20 23.45 12.50
CA ILE A 202 2.32 22.30 12.71
C ILE A 202 2.96 21.29 13.67
N LEU A 203 4.25 20.94 13.48
CA LEU A 203 4.97 20.04 14.37
C LEU A 203 5.07 20.57 15.80
N LYS A 204 5.34 21.88 15.97
CA LYS A 204 5.38 22.55 17.28
C LYS A 204 4.03 22.56 17.98
N ASN A 205 2.95 22.62 17.22
CA ASN A 205 1.57 22.63 17.73
C ASN A 205 0.96 21.22 17.87
N MET A 206 1.60 20.19 17.30
CA MET A 206 1.25 18.80 17.61
C MET A 206 1.70 18.47 19.03
N VAL A 207 0.84 17.74 19.75
CA VAL A 207 0.97 17.35 21.17
C VAL A 207 2.34 16.74 21.53
N PHE A 208 3.09 16.26 20.55
CA PHE A 208 4.40 15.65 20.72
C PHE A 208 5.57 16.62 20.90
N TYR A 209 5.52 17.87 20.41
CA TYR A 209 6.66 18.79 20.57
C TYR A 209 6.83 19.21 22.04
N ASN A 210 5.73 19.51 22.72
CA ASN A 210 5.73 19.79 24.15
C ASN A 210 6.07 18.53 24.96
N ALA A 211 5.56 17.35 24.58
CA ALA A 211 5.89 16.09 25.26
C ALA A 211 7.36 15.65 25.10
N TRP A 212 8.01 15.99 23.99
CA TRP A 212 9.43 15.69 23.74
C TRP A 212 10.36 16.69 24.41
N THR A 213 9.99 17.98 24.44
CA THR A 213 10.82 19.04 25.03
C THR A 213 10.66 19.19 26.53
N THR A 214 9.49 18.82 27.08
CA THR A 214 9.33 18.61 28.52
C THR A 214 9.48 17.13 28.82
N GLY A 215 10.71 16.68 29.08
CA GLY A 215 10.96 15.34 29.62
C GLY A 215 10.08 15.06 30.86
N PRO A 216 9.85 13.79 31.23
CA PRO A 216 8.90 13.41 32.26
C PRO A 216 9.15 14.20 33.55
N LYS A 217 8.22 15.10 33.91
CA LYS A 217 8.25 15.79 35.19
C LYS A 217 8.04 14.72 36.28
N ALA A 218 9.06 14.50 37.09
CA ALA A 218 8.93 13.66 38.28
C ALA A 218 7.79 14.21 39.17
N PRO A 219 6.91 13.35 39.70
CA PRO A 219 5.78 13.80 40.50
C PRO A 219 6.30 14.28 41.87
N GLY A 220 6.11 15.56 42.18
CA GLY A 220 6.32 16.07 43.53
C GLY A 220 7.24 17.28 43.71
N THR A 221 7.24 18.26 42.80
CA THR A 221 7.81 19.59 43.13
C THR A 221 6.86 20.71 42.74
N SER A 222 6.07 21.15 43.72
CA SER A 222 5.40 22.46 43.71
C SER A 222 6.41 23.51 44.16
N PHE A 223 6.84 24.43 43.30
CA PHE A 223 7.35 25.72 43.77
C PHE A 223 7.13 26.81 42.72
N GLY A 224 6.29 27.77 43.10
CA GLY A 224 6.51 29.21 42.99
C GLY A 224 6.84 29.82 41.63
N SER A 225 5.94 30.69 41.19
CA SER A 225 6.26 31.84 40.35
C SER A 225 7.52 32.59 40.86
N VAL A 226 8.55 32.74 40.05
CA VAL A 226 9.49 33.87 40.13
C VAL A 226 9.98 34.23 38.71
N ALA A 227 10.03 35.54 38.48
CA ALA A 227 10.37 36.26 37.27
C ALA A 227 11.82 36.07 36.77
N GLU A 228 12.07 36.61 35.57
CA GLU A 228 13.34 37.08 34.97
C GLU A 228 14.62 36.84 35.77
N VAL A 229 15.66 36.27 35.14
CA VAL A 229 17.06 36.79 35.11
C VAL A 229 17.88 36.02 34.07
N GLY A 230 18.59 36.75 33.20
CA GLY A 230 20.01 36.47 32.92
C GLY A 230 20.38 35.68 31.66
N GLY A 231 20.90 36.40 30.67
CA GLY A 231 21.56 35.81 29.51
C GLY A 231 22.90 35.13 29.82
N ALA A 232 23.32 34.24 28.92
CA ALA A 232 24.69 33.73 28.84
C ALA A 232 25.28 34.03 27.46
N ARG A 233 26.22 34.99 27.46
CA ARG A 233 27.12 35.36 26.36
C ARG A 233 28.07 34.19 26.04
N TRP A 234 28.17 33.84 24.76
CA TRP A 234 29.34 33.14 24.22
C TRP A 234 30.23 34.18 23.51
N ASN A 235 31.33 34.56 24.17
CA ASN A 235 32.29 35.54 23.64
C ASN A 235 33.28 34.88 22.65
N LYS A 236 33.34 35.44 21.44
CA LYS A 236 34.54 35.93 20.72
C LYS A 236 35.76 34.99 20.56
N PHE A 237 35.94 34.48 19.34
CA PHE A 237 37.28 34.39 18.73
C PHE A 237 37.66 35.79 18.19
N GLN A 238 38.84 36.29 18.53
CA GLN A 238 39.45 37.50 17.94
C GLN A 238 40.84 37.11 17.42
N PRO A 239 41.28 37.60 16.25
CA PRO A 239 42.66 37.42 15.80
C PRO A 239 43.58 38.44 16.49
N ILE A 240 44.82 38.00 16.73
CA ILE A 240 45.89 38.79 17.34
C ILE A 240 46.36 39.84 16.32
N THR A 241 46.31 41.12 16.69
CA THR A 241 47.07 42.18 16.02
C THR A 241 48.04 42.76 17.04
N THR A 242 49.33 42.75 16.69
CA THR A 242 50.41 43.41 17.43
C THR A 242 50.41 44.90 17.07
N SER A 243 50.35 45.76 18.08
CA SER A 243 50.63 47.19 17.97
C SER A 243 52.11 47.44 17.68
N ASN A 244 52.43 48.45 16.88
CA ASN A 244 53.63 49.26 17.10
C ASN A 244 53.39 50.71 16.68
N SER A 245 53.88 51.59 17.57
CA SER A 245 54.03 53.06 17.56
C SER A 245 52.76 53.91 17.45
#